data_AF-V2RJN3-F1
#
_entry.id   AF-V2RJN3-F1
#
_cell.length_a   1.000
_cell.length_b   1.000
_cell.length_c   1.000
_cell.angle_alpha   90.00
_cell.angle_beta   90.00
_cell.angle_gamma   90.00
#
_symmetry.space_group_name_H-M   'P 1'
#
loop_
_entity.id
_entity.type
_entity.pdbx_description
1 polymer ?
#
loop_
_entity_poly.entity_id
_entity_poly.type
_entity_poly.pdbx_seq_one_letter_code
_entity_poly.pdbx_strand_id
1 'polypeptide(L)'
;MKKIVFLILMLLFVFAVVYYFFIDNNKEISSCISCHDGIETVSSSHLDLSCTDCHGGSSLTMDKDNAHKNMYGRNNPSDPSVWMQTCGRCHEYEVKRASSSLMLTNTGIIKNTLAAWGEENGRLYSQNNNDKAYDKHGNIITIDNISEYDTISADMYRKFCSACHVGQAADMGYQGVHSSGCSACHFPYGDFGEYSGNDKSMQGKSIHSVTHEMKTLPDDTVCLACHNRSGRIALSYKGEYDGNNALVPLKDGIPGPNLTSGLRNTRHFQDDIHHAKGMECIDCHTTMEIMGDGYYYENMYEQIEVSCESCHGSYTEKPETAPAVKENMVPYLKGTSYIDKIEYGSSMVLTDKGRPYSNVYEKDNKIILMSKRTGKEREVKVITGTMEHNIAGHSRMECYTCHSANVIQCYGCHVEYNETKTMYDFVKNKETVGQFVETEDLRTFYPFPLAFNQKGKIAPVTPGCQTFLTHIDKNGNIVSNDKMVDFRGKPQMKYAPFYGHNTGRKAVQCENCHSTLFFYGFGDGLFSAQDDTLTSAVRCDNCPVPLNSIYAVENGKFKSKSDIVRSGSSPLSRNEIVKAVDVMKCIVCHSEKDSKYYQQDIDYEKILNDDVHKPFIR
;
A
#
# COMPACT_ATOMS: atom_id res chain seq x y z
N MET A 1 22.18 69.89 -38.39
CA MET A 1 22.11 68.41 -38.33
C MET A 1 22.64 67.80 -37.04
N LYS A 2 23.91 68.04 -36.62
CA LYS A 2 24.48 67.40 -35.40
C LYS A 2 23.69 67.59 -34.10
N LYS A 3 23.11 68.77 -33.84
CA LYS A 3 22.30 69.04 -32.63
C LYS A 3 20.95 68.31 -32.62
N ILE A 4 20.35 68.09 -33.79
CA ILE A 4 19.04 67.40 -33.91
C ILE A 4 19.24 65.89 -33.70
N VAL A 5 20.30 65.32 -34.25
CA VAL A 5 20.67 63.90 -34.06
C VAL A 5 20.97 63.61 -32.58
N PHE A 6 21.66 64.52 -31.89
CA PHE A 6 21.94 64.39 -30.45
C PHE A 6 20.65 64.41 -29.60
N LEU A 7 19.71 65.30 -29.93
CA LEU A 7 18.42 65.39 -29.23
C LEU A 7 17.57 64.12 -29.42
N ILE A 8 17.56 63.56 -30.63
CA ILE A 8 16.84 62.32 -30.95
C ILE A 8 17.45 61.13 -30.23
N LEU A 9 18.79 61.02 -30.19
CA LEU A 9 19.48 59.96 -29.44
C LEU A 9 19.22 60.07 -27.93
N MET A 10 19.17 61.28 -27.38
CA MET A 10 18.87 61.49 -25.97
C MET A 10 17.41 61.12 -25.64
N LEU A 11 16.45 61.47 -26.51
CA LEU A 11 15.05 61.07 -26.37
C LEU A 11 14.87 59.55 -26.48
N LEU A 12 15.56 58.90 -27.41
CA LEU A 12 15.54 57.43 -27.55
C LEU A 12 16.18 56.74 -26.34
N PHE A 13 17.24 57.31 -25.75
CA PHE A 13 17.86 56.78 -24.54
C PHE A 13 16.94 56.94 -23.33
N VAL A 14 16.30 58.10 -23.15
CA VAL A 14 15.30 58.30 -22.09
C VAL A 14 14.11 57.36 -22.29
N PHE A 15 13.64 57.19 -23.52
CA PHE A 15 12.56 56.25 -23.81
C PHE A 15 12.96 54.80 -23.52
N ALA A 16 14.19 54.39 -23.88
CA ALA A 16 14.72 53.07 -23.58
C ALA A 16 14.90 52.84 -22.08
N VAL A 17 15.35 53.84 -21.32
CA VAL A 17 15.48 53.77 -19.86
C VAL A 17 14.12 53.71 -19.19
N VAL A 18 13.15 54.55 -19.59
CA VAL A 18 11.78 54.51 -19.07
C VAL A 18 11.09 53.20 -19.43
N TYR A 19 11.29 52.69 -20.65
CA TYR A 19 10.78 51.40 -21.09
C TYR A 19 11.42 50.24 -20.32
N TYR A 20 12.72 50.29 -20.04
CA TYR A 20 13.42 49.31 -19.20
C TYR A 20 12.90 49.34 -17.75
N PHE A 21 12.70 50.53 -17.16
CA PHE A 21 12.10 50.67 -15.82
C PHE A 21 10.62 50.27 -15.75
N PHE A 22 9.86 50.38 -16.85
CA PHE A 22 8.47 49.88 -16.93
C PHE A 22 8.40 48.37 -17.15
N ILE A 23 9.38 47.75 -17.82
CA ILE A 23 9.46 46.30 -17.98
C ILE A 23 9.93 45.63 -16.68
N ASP A 24 10.92 46.19 -15.99
CA ASP A 24 11.48 45.60 -14.76
C ASP A 24 10.52 45.73 -13.56
N ASN A 25 9.64 46.74 -13.56
CA ASN A 25 8.59 46.91 -12.53
C ASN A 25 7.25 46.22 -12.87
N ASN A 26 7.14 45.52 -14.00
CA ASN A 26 5.94 44.76 -14.38
C ASN A 26 5.96 43.31 -13.87
N LYS A 27 6.79 42.98 -12.87
CA LYS A 27 6.35 41.99 -11.88
C LYS A 27 5.32 42.69 -11.00
N GLU A 28 4.05 42.67 -11.43
CA GLU A 28 2.93 43.08 -10.58
C GLU A 28 3.14 42.46 -9.20
N ILE A 29 3.30 43.30 -8.17
CA ILE A 29 3.33 42.84 -6.79
C ILE A 29 1.95 42.26 -6.52
N SER A 30 1.83 40.94 -6.67
CA SER A 30 0.60 40.21 -6.42
C SER A 30 0.08 40.58 -5.03
N SER A 31 -1.19 41.01 -4.94
CA SER A 31 -1.81 41.31 -3.65
C SER A 31 -1.78 40.12 -2.70
N CYS A 32 -1.66 38.89 -3.23
CA CYS A 32 -1.53 37.67 -2.46
C CYS A 32 -0.32 37.71 -1.53
N ILE A 33 0.87 38.10 -2.02
CA ILE A 33 2.12 38.10 -1.22
C ILE A 33 2.07 39.15 -0.11
N SER A 34 1.34 40.25 -0.31
CA SER A 34 1.14 41.27 0.73
C SER A 34 0.37 40.73 1.94
N CYS A 35 -0.55 39.78 1.74
CA CYS A 35 -1.30 39.12 2.81
C CYS A 35 -0.61 37.84 3.31
N HIS A 36 -0.05 37.06 2.39
CA HIS A 36 0.67 35.82 2.63
C HIS A 36 2.19 36.08 2.74
N ASP A 37 2.53 37.10 3.54
CA ASP A 37 3.91 37.52 3.75
C ASP A 37 4.72 36.37 4.35
N GLY A 38 5.82 36.02 3.68
CA GLY A 38 6.70 34.92 4.06
C GLY A 38 6.32 33.56 3.50
N ILE A 39 5.24 33.42 2.71
CA ILE A 39 4.88 32.13 2.10
C ILE A 39 6.06 31.54 1.32
N GLU A 40 6.31 30.24 1.50
CA GLU A 40 7.44 29.59 0.86
C GLU A 40 7.21 29.43 -0.63
N THR A 41 8.32 29.44 -1.38
CA THR A 41 8.28 29.07 -2.79
C THR A 41 7.98 27.58 -2.91
N VAL A 42 6.99 27.23 -3.74
CA VAL A 42 6.55 25.84 -3.89
C VAL A 42 7.67 24.92 -4.38
N SER A 43 8.41 25.31 -5.42
CA SER A 43 9.68 24.69 -5.79
C SER A 43 10.43 25.57 -6.81
N SER A 44 11.71 25.27 -7.03
CA SER A 44 12.53 25.95 -8.04
C SER A 44 11.95 25.85 -9.46
N SER A 45 11.28 24.75 -9.80
CA SER A 45 10.67 24.53 -11.12
C SER A 45 9.37 25.32 -11.35
N HIS A 46 8.83 25.98 -10.31
CA HIS A 46 7.58 26.73 -10.39
C HIS A 46 7.78 28.24 -10.10
N LEU A 47 9.02 28.73 -10.10
CA LEU A 47 9.35 30.13 -9.78
C LEU A 47 8.69 31.16 -10.70
N ASP A 48 8.40 30.76 -11.94
CA ASP A 48 7.82 31.64 -12.95
C ASP A 48 6.28 31.63 -12.94
N LEU A 49 5.65 30.85 -12.05
CA LEU A 49 4.20 30.81 -11.89
C LEU A 49 3.73 31.81 -10.85
N SER A 50 2.61 32.48 -11.14
CA SER A 50 1.90 33.31 -10.17
C SER A 50 1.06 32.44 -9.22
N CYS A 51 0.68 32.99 -8.06
CA CYS A 51 -0.24 32.33 -7.14
C CYS A 51 -1.56 31.92 -7.84
N THR A 52 -2.05 32.81 -8.71
CA THR A 52 -3.31 32.64 -9.45
C THR A 52 -3.23 31.58 -10.55
N ASP A 53 -2.05 31.22 -11.03
CA ASP A 53 -1.91 30.15 -12.04
C ASP A 53 -2.29 28.77 -11.49
N CYS A 54 -2.02 28.54 -10.20
CA CYS A 54 -2.36 27.31 -9.50
C CYS A 54 -3.67 27.45 -8.72
N HIS A 55 -3.83 28.53 -7.96
CA HIS A 55 -4.93 28.67 -7.03
C HIS A 55 -6.16 29.38 -7.62
N GLY A 56 -6.05 30.03 -8.79
CA GLY A 56 -7.09 30.94 -9.26
C GLY A 56 -7.22 32.17 -8.36
N GLY A 57 -8.42 32.72 -8.23
CA GLY A 57 -8.63 33.95 -7.45
C GLY A 57 -8.20 35.23 -8.19
N SER A 58 -7.93 36.29 -7.43
CA SER A 58 -7.56 37.60 -7.96
C SER A 58 -6.37 38.19 -7.21
N SER A 59 -5.30 38.50 -7.95
CA SER A 59 -4.10 39.20 -7.48
C SER A 59 -4.23 40.73 -7.47
N LEU A 60 -5.40 41.26 -7.86
CA LEU A 60 -5.62 42.69 -8.11
C LEU A 60 -6.37 43.40 -6.97
N THR A 61 -6.71 42.68 -5.90
CA THR A 61 -7.47 43.22 -4.77
C THR A 61 -6.86 42.81 -3.44
N MET A 62 -6.89 43.73 -2.47
CA MET A 62 -6.48 43.49 -1.08
C MET A 62 -7.64 42.99 -0.20
N ASP A 63 -8.87 43.00 -0.72
CA ASP A 63 -10.02 42.46 0.00
C ASP A 63 -10.00 40.93 -0.04
N LYS A 64 -9.99 40.30 1.14
CA LYS A 64 -9.82 38.85 1.32
C LYS A 64 -10.86 38.05 0.53
N ASP A 65 -12.13 38.42 0.63
CA ASP A 65 -13.22 37.63 0.06
C ASP A 65 -13.23 37.76 -1.47
N ASN A 66 -12.94 38.94 -2.00
CA ASN A 66 -12.78 39.14 -3.44
C ASN A 66 -11.49 38.52 -4.01
N ALA A 67 -10.38 38.51 -3.26
CA ALA A 67 -9.12 37.89 -3.66
C ALA A 67 -9.26 36.36 -3.79
N HIS A 68 -9.95 35.73 -2.84
CA HIS A 68 -10.18 34.29 -2.83
C HIS A 68 -11.41 33.84 -3.64
N LYS A 69 -12.16 34.79 -4.22
CA LYS A 69 -13.31 34.48 -5.05
C LYS A 69 -12.87 33.71 -6.30
N ASN A 70 -13.52 32.57 -6.58
CA ASN A 70 -13.21 31.68 -7.71
C ASN A 70 -11.84 30.98 -7.64
N MET A 71 -11.29 30.76 -6.45
CA MET A 71 -10.13 29.86 -6.32
C MET A 71 -10.47 28.43 -6.74
N TYR A 72 -9.54 27.78 -7.43
CA TYR A 72 -9.63 26.37 -7.79
C TYR A 72 -9.43 25.49 -6.55
N GLY A 73 -10.42 24.62 -6.26
CA GLY A 73 -10.33 23.69 -5.12
C GLY A 73 -10.22 24.39 -3.76
N ARG A 74 -10.59 25.68 -3.68
CA ARG A 74 -10.41 26.55 -2.51
C ARG A 74 -8.95 26.57 -2.05
N ASN A 75 -8.62 25.80 -1.01
CA ASN A 75 -7.29 25.72 -0.43
C ASN A 75 -6.42 24.62 -1.06
N ASN A 76 -6.98 23.72 -1.88
CA ASN A 76 -6.24 22.64 -2.52
C ASN A 76 -6.38 22.67 -4.06
N PRO A 77 -5.43 23.27 -4.79
CA PRO A 77 -5.48 23.28 -6.24
C PRO A 77 -5.20 21.90 -6.86
N SER A 78 -4.71 20.92 -6.10
CA SER A 78 -4.48 19.56 -6.61
C SER A 78 -5.67 18.62 -6.41
N ASP A 79 -6.80 19.10 -5.90
CA ASP A 79 -7.99 18.27 -5.70
C ASP A 79 -8.47 17.66 -7.03
N PRO A 80 -8.86 16.37 -7.07
CA PRO A 80 -9.27 15.71 -8.31
C PRO A 80 -10.39 16.42 -9.09
N SER A 81 -11.22 17.24 -8.44
CA SER A 81 -12.25 18.04 -9.11
C SER A 81 -11.72 19.20 -9.96
N VAL A 82 -10.49 19.66 -9.70
CA VAL A 82 -9.89 20.85 -10.35
C VAL A 82 -8.47 20.65 -10.87
N TRP A 83 -7.83 19.51 -10.58
CA TRP A 83 -6.42 19.28 -10.89
C TRP A 83 -6.06 19.32 -12.37
N MET A 84 -7.02 19.15 -13.28
CA MET A 84 -6.81 19.26 -14.73
C MET A 84 -6.72 20.73 -15.15
N GLN A 85 -7.44 21.62 -14.46
CA GLN A 85 -7.42 23.06 -14.64
C GLN A 85 -6.18 23.70 -14.00
N THR A 86 -5.47 22.99 -13.13
CA THR A 86 -4.30 23.48 -12.39
C THR A 86 -3.06 22.69 -12.81
N CYS A 87 -2.70 21.61 -12.10
CA CYS A 87 -1.55 20.76 -12.35
C CYS A 87 -1.50 20.22 -13.78
N GLY A 88 -2.65 19.79 -14.31
CA GLY A 88 -2.82 19.20 -15.63
C GLY A 88 -2.54 20.15 -16.79
N ARG A 89 -2.49 21.47 -16.56
CA ARG A 89 -2.05 22.44 -17.58
C ARG A 89 -0.60 22.20 -18.03
N CYS A 90 0.23 21.68 -17.12
CA CYS A 90 1.65 21.39 -17.39
C CYS A 90 1.95 19.88 -17.27
N HIS A 91 1.23 19.16 -16.41
CA HIS A 91 1.46 17.75 -16.08
C HIS A 91 0.29 16.87 -16.53
N GLU A 92 -0.27 17.14 -17.71
CA GLU A 92 -1.43 16.42 -18.25
C GLU A 92 -1.22 14.89 -18.24
N TYR A 93 -0.03 14.43 -18.60
CA TYR A 93 0.31 13.02 -18.64
C TYR A 93 0.28 12.37 -17.25
N GLU A 94 0.92 12.98 -16.25
CA GLU A 94 0.90 12.51 -14.87
C GLU A 94 -0.52 12.52 -14.28
N VAL A 95 -1.31 13.57 -14.52
CA VAL A 95 -2.69 13.65 -14.01
C VAL A 95 -3.57 12.55 -14.64
N LYS A 96 -3.46 12.33 -15.95
CA LYS A 96 -4.20 11.25 -16.63
C LYS A 96 -3.85 9.86 -16.08
N ARG A 97 -2.59 9.61 -15.74
CA ARG A 97 -2.19 8.34 -15.12
C ARG A 97 -2.68 8.21 -13.69
N ALA A 98 -2.53 9.28 -12.90
CA ALA A 98 -3.02 9.32 -11.52
C ALA A 98 -4.53 9.03 -11.47
N SER A 99 -5.29 9.51 -12.47
CA SER A 99 -6.73 9.29 -12.63
C SER A 99 -7.14 7.82 -12.74
N SER A 100 -6.25 6.95 -13.24
CA SER A 100 -6.50 5.51 -13.39
C SER A 100 -5.84 4.67 -12.29
N SER A 101 -5.03 5.28 -11.41
CA SER A 101 -4.29 4.54 -10.38
C SER A 101 -5.24 3.95 -9.34
N LEU A 102 -4.92 2.76 -8.82
CA LEU A 102 -5.68 2.17 -7.72
C LEU A 102 -5.71 3.01 -6.44
N MET A 103 -4.71 3.85 -6.20
CA MET A 103 -4.70 4.76 -5.04
C MET A 103 -5.85 5.77 -5.09
N LEU A 104 -6.19 6.23 -6.30
CA LEU A 104 -7.29 7.16 -6.52
C LEU A 104 -8.63 6.44 -6.75
N THR A 105 -8.65 5.41 -7.59
CA THR A 105 -9.89 4.80 -8.09
C THR A 105 -10.49 3.81 -7.11
N ASN A 106 -9.65 3.13 -6.33
CA ASN A 106 -10.00 2.03 -5.44
C ASN A 106 -10.75 0.87 -6.06
N THR A 107 -10.72 0.74 -7.39
CA THR A 107 -11.49 -0.30 -8.08
C THR A 107 -11.20 -1.69 -7.52
N GLY A 108 -9.94 -2.00 -7.21
CA GLY A 108 -9.58 -3.26 -6.57
C GLY A 108 -10.02 -3.41 -5.12
N ILE A 109 -10.04 -2.34 -4.32
CA ILE A 109 -10.54 -2.41 -2.93
C ILE A 109 -12.04 -2.63 -2.95
N ILE A 110 -12.76 -1.81 -3.72
CA ILE A 110 -14.22 -1.88 -3.83
C ILE A 110 -14.62 -3.27 -4.31
N LYS A 111 -14.02 -3.78 -5.40
CA LYS A 111 -14.30 -5.12 -5.91
C LYS A 111 -14.12 -6.19 -4.83
N ASN A 112 -12.99 -6.17 -4.12
CA ASN A 112 -12.72 -7.16 -3.07
C ASN A 112 -13.66 -7.02 -1.87
N THR A 113 -14.07 -5.80 -1.50
CA THR A 113 -15.08 -5.56 -0.46
C THR A 113 -16.44 -6.15 -0.85
N LEU A 114 -16.93 -5.87 -2.07
CA LEU A 114 -18.18 -6.44 -2.57
C LEU A 114 -18.10 -7.97 -2.64
N ALA A 115 -17.00 -8.51 -3.17
CA ALA A 115 -16.79 -9.95 -3.29
C ALA A 115 -16.78 -10.64 -1.92
N ALA A 116 -16.13 -10.06 -0.91
CA ALA A 116 -16.07 -10.58 0.45
C ALA A 116 -17.45 -10.65 1.14
N TRP A 117 -18.45 -9.94 0.62
CA TRP A 117 -19.83 -9.96 1.11
C TRP A 117 -20.81 -10.70 0.18
N GLY A 118 -20.32 -11.26 -0.93
CA GLY A 118 -21.16 -11.89 -1.94
C GLY A 118 -22.04 -10.89 -2.70
N GLU A 119 -21.70 -9.60 -2.66
CA GLU A 119 -22.43 -8.49 -3.29
C GLU A 119 -21.78 -8.04 -4.61
N GLU A 120 -20.78 -8.77 -5.13
CA GLU A 120 -20.22 -8.52 -6.46
C GLU A 120 -21.24 -8.91 -7.55
N ASN A 121 -21.42 -8.03 -8.53
CA ASN A 121 -22.39 -8.19 -9.62
C ASN A 121 -21.75 -8.22 -11.02
N GLY A 122 -20.42 -8.39 -11.09
CA GLY A 122 -19.64 -8.40 -12.33
C GLY A 122 -19.39 -7.01 -12.93
N ARG A 123 -19.83 -5.92 -12.28
CA ARG A 123 -19.51 -4.55 -12.66
C ARG A 123 -18.29 -4.05 -11.87
N LEU A 124 -17.51 -3.17 -12.49
CA LEU A 124 -16.42 -2.47 -11.81
C LEU A 124 -16.90 -1.12 -11.31
N TYR A 125 -16.47 -0.80 -10.09
CA TYR A 125 -16.82 0.44 -9.43
C TYR A 125 -15.55 1.23 -9.12
N SER A 126 -15.67 2.55 -9.06
CA SER A 126 -14.63 3.42 -8.52
C SER A 126 -15.23 4.59 -7.74
N GLN A 127 -14.39 5.29 -7.00
CA GLN A 127 -14.81 6.49 -6.26
C GLN A 127 -15.09 7.69 -7.17
N ASN A 128 -14.46 7.75 -8.34
CA ASN A 128 -14.54 8.89 -9.24
C ASN A 128 -15.28 8.53 -10.54
N ASN A 129 -15.94 9.49 -11.15
CA ASN A 129 -16.47 9.29 -12.50
C ASN A 129 -15.33 9.34 -13.51
N ASN A 130 -15.30 8.41 -14.46
CA ASN A 130 -14.41 8.54 -15.60
C ASN A 130 -15.14 8.27 -16.92
N ASP A 131 -15.07 9.24 -17.82
CA ASP A 131 -15.69 9.18 -19.15
C ASP A 131 -14.95 8.20 -20.09
N LYS A 132 -13.68 7.86 -19.80
CA LYS A 132 -12.86 6.90 -20.58
C LYS A 132 -11.93 6.09 -19.69
N ALA A 133 -12.22 4.80 -19.52
CA ALA A 133 -11.37 3.85 -18.81
C ALA A 133 -10.84 2.77 -19.76
N TYR A 134 -9.58 2.37 -19.52
CA TYR A 134 -8.91 1.31 -20.27
C TYR A 134 -8.42 0.22 -19.32
N ASP A 135 -8.65 -1.05 -19.66
CA ASP A 135 -8.06 -2.17 -18.93
C ASP A 135 -6.56 -2.34 -19.25
N LYS A 136 -5.89 -3.26 -18.55
CA LYS A 136 -4.47 -3.61 -18.76
C LYS A 136 -4.10 -4.07 -20.18
N HIS A 137 -5.09 -4.40 -21.02
CA HIS A 137 -4.91 -4.81 -22.41
C HIS A 137 -5.19 -3.64 -23.38
N GLY A 138 -5.58 -2.47 -22.87
CA GLY A 138 -5.95 -1.30 -23.66
C GLY A 138 -7.37 -1.33 -24.20
N ASN A 139 -8.22 -2.27 -23.75
CA ASN A 139 -9.63 -2.28 -24.14
C ASN A 139 -10.41 -1.23 -23.35
N ILE A 140 -11.39 -0.61 -24.01
CA ILE A 140 -12.32 0.31 -23.34
C ILE A 140 -13.20 -0.50 -22.38
N ILE A 141 -13.31 -0.03 -21.15
CA ILE A 141 -14.17 -0.61 -20.12
C ILE A 141 -15.11 0.44 -19.52
N THR A 142 -16.21 -0.03 -18.93
CA THR A 142 -17.14 0.82 -18.16
C THR A 142 -16.82 0.67 -16.68
N ILE A 143 -16.76 1.80 -15.97
CA ILE A 143 -16.58 1.85 -14.53
C ILE A 143 -17.66 2.76 -13.96
N ASP A 144 -18.44 2.22 -13.03
CA ASP A 144 -19.50 2.96 -12.39
C ASP A 144 -19.01 3.67 -11.12
N ASN A 145 -19.77 4.66 -10.67
CA ASN A 145 -19.49 5.27 -9.39
C ASN A 145 -20.06 4.39 -8.26
N ILE A 146 -19.23 4.12 -7.25
CA ILE A 146 -19.66 3.40 -6.04
C ILE A 146 -20.73 4.16 -5.23
N SER A 147 -20.92 5.45 -5.47
CA SER A 147 -22.03 6.23 -4.90
C SER A 147 -23.40 5.76 -5.38
N GLU A 148 -23.48 5.09 -6.53
CA GLU A 148 -24.73 4.64 -7.16
C GLU A 148 -25.12 3.22 -6.75
N TYR A 149 -24.28 2.53 -5.98
CA TYR A 149 -24.53 1.16 -5.54
C TYR A 149 -24.81 1.10 -4.04
N ASP A 150 -26.06 0.89 -3.67
CA ASP A 150 -26.54 0.96 -2.28
C ASP A 150 -26.71 -0.45 -1.68
N THR A 151 -25.60 -1.16 -1.51
CA THR A 151 -25.52 -2.39 -0.70
C THR A 151 -24.80 -2.13 0.63
N ILE A 152 -24.88 -3.06 1.59
CA ILE A 152 -24.24 -2.88 2.91
C ILE A 152 -22.73 -2.75 2.75
N SER A 153 -22.09 -3.59 1.92
CA SER A 153 -20.63 -3.54 1.76
C SER A 153 -20.16 -2.33 0.95
N ALA A 154 -20.96 -1.85 -0.02
CA ALA A 154 -20.69 -0.60 -0.72
C ALA A 154 -20.77 0.60 0.24
N ASP A 155 -21.79 0.61 1.11
CA ASP A 155 -21.96 1.66 2.12
C ASP A 155 -20.85 1.62 3.17
N MET A 156 -20.43 0.42 3.59
CA MET A 156 -19.28 0.22 4.47
C MET A 156 -17.99 0.77 3.84
N TYR A 157 -17.74 0.51 2.55
CA TYR A 157 -16.60 1.10 1.84
C TYR A 157 -16.66 2.62 1.87
N ARG A 158 -17.82 3.22 1.54
CA ARG A 158 -17.98 4.67 1.49
C ARG A 158 -17.82 5.34 2.86
N LYS A 159 -18.21 4.68 3.95
CA LYS A 159 -18.19 5.25 5.31
C LYS A 159 -16.93 4.94 6.11
N PHE A 160 -16.26 3.81 5.88
CA PHE A 160 -15.04 3.45 6.61
C PHE A 160 -13.79 3.51 5.76
N CYS A 161 -13.82 2.90 4.57
CA CYS A 161 -12.61 2.67 3.79
C CYS A 161 -12.19 3.94 3.05
N SER A 162 -13.14 4.65 2.45
CA SER A 162 -12.84 5.75 1.52
C SER A 162 -12.18 6.99 2.16
N ALA A 163 -12.18 7.11 3.50
CA ALA A 163 -11.57 8.22 4.24
C ALA A 163 -10.05 8.33 4.10
N CYS A 164 -9.34 7.22 3.85
CA CYS A 164 -7.87 7.20 3.75
C CYS A 164 -7.35 7.40 2.31
N HIS A 165 -8.22 7.74 1.36
CA HIS A 165 -7.86 7.70 -0.05
C HIS A 165 -7.45 9.05 -0.59
N VAL A 166 -6.50 9.04 -1.53
CA VAL A 166 -5.94 10.26 -2.14
C VAL A 166 -6.99 11.08 -2.90
N GLY A 167 -8.18 10.54 -3.14
CA GLY A 167 -9.31 11.31 -3.68
C GLY A 167 -9.87 12.36 -2.71
N GLN A 168 -9.56 12.27 -1.42
CA GLN A 168 -10.16 13.09 -0.37
C GLN A 168 -9.13 13.53 0.67
N ALA A 169 -9.31 14.72 1.21
CA ALA A 169 -8.53 15.18 2.34
C ALA A 169 -9.05 14.54 3.63
N ALA A 170 -8.14 14.14 4.50
CA ALA A 170 -8.45 13.68 5.85
C ALA A 170 -7.96 14.71 6.85
N ASP A 171 -8.86 15.22 7.70
CA ASP A 171 -8.59 16.25 8.71
C ASP A 171 -8.47 15.71 10.14
N MET A 172 -8.50 14.40 10.29
CA MET A 172 -8.59 13.74 11.59
C MET A 172 -7.49 12.70 11.81
N GLY A 173 -6.91 12.75 13.02
CA GLY A 173 -6.03 11.71 13.55
C GLY A 173 -4.54 12.07 13.54
N TYR A 174 -3.86 11.73 14.64
CA TYR A 174 -2.41 11.89 14.79
C TYR A 174 -1.67 11.16 13.65
N GLN A 175 -0.86 11.89 12.89
CA GLN A 175 -0.13 11.40 11.72
C GLN A 175 -1.01 10.81 10.60
N GLY A 176 -2.32 11.09 10.61
CA GLY A 176 -3.26 10.68 9.57
C GLY A 176 -3.73 11.81 8.67
N VAL A 177 -3.34 13.05 8.96
CA VAL A 177 -3.80 14.23 8.22
C VAL A 177 -3.09 14.31 6.87
N HIS A 178 -3.88 14.45 5.81
CA HIS A 178 -3.40 14.63 4.45
C HIS A 178 -4.43 15.36 3.59
N SER A 179 -3.98 15.94 2.48
CA SER A 179 -4.86 16.55 1.47
C SER A 179 -5.29 15.52 0.41
N SER A 180 -5.91 15.98 -0.69
CA SER A 180 -6.31 15.18 -1.85
C SER A 180 -5.44 15.45 -3.08
N GLY A 181 -5.40 14.48 -3.99
CA GLY A 181 -4.67 14.50 -5.25
C GLY A 181 -3.16 14.57 -5.05
N CYS A 182 -2.48 15.38 -5.86
CA CYS A 182 -1.02 15.46 -5.85
C CYS A 182 -0.46 15.93 -4.48
N SER A 183 -1.17 16.81 -3.79
CA SER A 183 -0.74 17.33 -2.50
C SER A 183 -0.78 16.31 -1.37
N ALA A 184 -1.54 15.22 -1.51
CA ALA A 184 -1.57 14.13 -0.54
C ALA A 184 -0.18 13.50 -0.30
N CYS A 185 0.70 13.52 -1.31
CA CYS A 185 2.04 12.96 -1.21
C CYS A 185 3.14 14.02 -1.38
N HIS A 186 2.95 15.01 -2.23
CA HIS A 186 4.01 15.96 -2.58
C HIS A 186 4.12 17.16 -1.62
N PHE A 187 3.32 17.21 -0.56
CA PHE A 187 3.43 18.21 0.49
C PHE A 187 3.54 17.53 1.86
N PRO A 188 4.44 18.00 2.74
CA PRO A 188 4.61 17.39 4.06
C PRO A 188 3.48 17.78 5.02
N TYR A 189 2.89 16.82 5.73
CA TYR A 189 1.89 17.08 6.77
C TYR A 189 2.47 16.72 8.13
N GLY A 190 2.22 17.59 9.11
CA GLY A 190 2.58 17.33 10.50
C GLY A 190 1.52 16.46 11.17
N ASP A 191 1.76 16.13 12.44
CA ASP A 191 0.90 15.21 13.20
C ASP A 191 -0.59 15.61 13.21
N PHE A 192 -0.90 16.91 13.13
CA PHE A 192 -2.26 17.47 13.09
C PHE A 192 -2.55 18.33 11.85
N GLY A 193 -1.67 18.29 10.84
CA GLY A 193 -1.77 19.11 9.62
C GLY A 193 -1.93 20.61 9.88
N GLU A 194 -1.17 21.14 10.83
CA GLU A 194 -1.08 22.58 11.08
C GLU A 194 0.06 23.18 10.26
N TYR A 195 -0.21 24.32 9.60
CA TYR A 195 0.84 25.09 8.92
C TYR A 195 1.79 25.72 9.95
N SER A 196 3.08 25.48 9.79
CA SER A 196 4.15 25.96 10.68
C SER A 196 5.30 26.62 9.90
N GLY A 197 5.02 27.05 8.68
CA GLY A 197 5.96 27.69 7.78
C GLY A 197 6.22 29.17 8.12
N ASN A 198 6.47 29.99 7.12
CA ASN A 198 6.79 31.40 7.28
C ASN A 198 5.63 32.35 6.93
N ASP A 199 4.56 31.86 6.31
CA ASP A 199 3.35 32.63 6.04
C ASP A 199 2.63 32.97 7.36
N LYS A 200 2.69 34.25 7.75
CA LYS A 200 2.09 34.76 8.98
C LYS A 200 0.57 34.61 9.01
N SER A 201 -0.08 34.70 7.84
CA SER A 201 -1.52 34.57 7.74
C SER A 201 -2.01 33.13 7.88
N MET A 202 -1.13 32.15 7.70
CA MET A 202 -1.48 30.73 7.75
C MET A 202 -1.00 30.00 9.02
N GLN A 203 -0.16 30.62 9.85
CA GLN A 203 0.34 30.04 11.10
C GLN A 203 -0.74 29.36 11.94
N GLY A 204 -0.50 28.09 12.30
CA GLY A 204 -1.36 27.28 13.17
C GLY A 204 -2.69 26.88 12.56
N LYS A 205 -2.97 27.22 11.29
CA LYS A 205 -4.21 26.80 10.62
C LYS A 205 -4.08 25.36 10.14
N SER A 206 -5.16 24.61 10.34
CA SER A 206 -5.37 23.26 9.82
C SER A 206 -6.64 23.28 8.95
N ILE A 207 -6.77 22.47 7.90
CA ILE A 207 -5.87 21.42 7.40
C ILE A 207 -4.90 21.92 6.32
N HIS A 208 -3.63 22.09 6.67
CA HIS A 208 -2.61 22.58 5.77
C HIS A 208 -1.30 21.80 5.92
N SER A 209 -0.52 21.77 4.83
CA SER A 209 0.85 21.26 4.89
C SER A 209 1.67 22.10 5.87
N VAL A 210 2.71 21.51 6.47
CA VAL A 210 3.58 22.24 7.41
C VAL A 210 4.26 23.44 6.76
N THR A 211 4.42 23.43 5.44
CA THR A 211 5.03 24.50 4.64
C THR A 211 4.40 24.53 3.24
N HIS A 212 4.56 25.63 2.52
CA HIS A 212 4.16 25.70 1.11
C HIS A 212 5.18 25.05 0.15
N GLU A 213 6.31 24.54 0.65
CA GLU A 213 7.30 23.82 -0.16
C GLU A 213 6.86 22.40 -0.56
N MET A 214 6.82 22.15 -1.86
CA MET A 214 6.57 20.83 -2.43
C MET A 214 7.82 19.93 -2.37
N LYS A 215 7.63 18.66 -2.04
CA LYS A 215 8.65 17.60 -2.09
C LYS A 215 8.44 16.72 -3.32
N THR A 216 9.35 16.84 -4.30
CA THR A 216 9.30 16.02 -5.51
C THR A 216 9.50 14.53 -5.22
N LEU A 217 10.38 14.22 -4.26
CA LEU A 217 10.54 12.87 -3.71
C LEU A 217 10.08 12.87 -2.25
N PRO A 218 8.87 12.38 -1.95
CA PRO A 218 8.40 12.29 -0.57
C PRO A 218 9.17 11.24 0.21
N ASP A 219 9.21 11.40 1.53
CA ASP A 219 9.71 10.38 2.45
C ASP A 219 8.59 9.45 2.91
N ASP A 220 8.95 8.42 3.69
CA ASP A 220 8.01 7.37 4.14
C ASP A 220 6.88 7.88 5.05
N THR A 221 6.97 9.11 5.58
CA THR A 221 5.91 9.65 6.45
C THR A 221 4.61 9.84 5.68
N VAL A 222 4.68 10.20 4.38
CA VAL A 222 3.47 10.38 3.56
C VAL A 222 2.75 9.06 3.32
N CYS A 223 3.49 7.97 3.19
CA CYS A 223 2.93 6.63 3.05
C CYS A 223 2.27 6.19 4.37
N LEU A 224 2.89 6.53 5.50
CA LEU A 224 2.37 6.22 6.83
C LEU A 224 1.00 6.87 7.08
N ALA A 225 0.72 8.05 6.51
CA ALA A 225 -0.55 8.75 6.71
C ALA A 225 -1.79 7.87 6.41
N CYS A 226 -1.69 7.00 5.40
CA CYS A 226 -2.77 6.08 5.01
C CYS A 226 -2.44 4.62 5.40
N HIS A 227 -1.19 4.20 5.23
CA HIS A 227 -0.77 2.80 5.41
C HIS A 227 -0.44 2.41 6.86
N ASN A 228 -0.81 3.24 7.85
CA ASN A 228 -0.76 2.91 9.28
C ASN A 228 -1.94 2.04 9.78
N ARG A 229 -2.98 1.87 8.97
CA ARG A 229 -4.18 1.07 9.27
C ARG A 229 -4.33 -0.07 8.25
N SER A 230 -5.46 -0.77 8.24
CA SER A 230 -5.79 -1.88 7.32
C SER A 230 -4.69 -2.95 7.27
N GLY A 231 -3.85 -3.01 6.24
CA GLY A 231 -2.73 -3.95 6.19
C GLY A 231 -1.57 -3.62 7.14
N ARG A 232 -1.55 -2.44 7.76
CA ARG A 232 -0.46 -1.92 8.61
C ARG A 232 0.90 -2.04 7.92
N ILE A 233 0.96 -1.87 6.59
CA ILE A 233 2.17 -2.15 5.82
C ILE A 233 3.30 -1.17 6.15
N ALA A 234 2.98 0.11 6.38
CA ALA A 234 3.99 1.10 6.75
C ALA A 234 4.51 0.89 8.17
N LEU A 235 3.65 0.46 9.09
CA LEU A 235 4.08 0.09 10.44
C LEU A 235 4.97 -1.15 10.39
N SER A 236 4.52 -2.21 9.73
CA SER A 236 5.25 -3.48 9.64
C SER A 236 6.62 -3.32 8.96
N TYR A 237 6.71 -2.47 7.93
CA TYR A 237 7.98 -2.14 7.27
C TYR A 237 8.98 -1.50 8.22
N LYS A 238 8.51 -0.60 9.09
CA LYS A 238 9.29 0.06 10.15
C LYS A 238 9.51 -0.79 11.40
N GLY A 239 9.03 -2.05 11.41
CA GLY A 239 9.11 -2.91 12.60
C GLY A 239 8.17 -2.46 13.72
N GLU A 240 7.06 -1.81 13.39
CA GLU A 240 6.06 -1.34 14.34
C GLU A 240 4.71 -2.07 14.19
N TYR A 241 3.94 -2.17 15.27
CA TYR A 241 2.54 -2.62 15.25
C TYR A 241 1.69 -1.95 16.32
N ASP A 242 0.41 -1.82 16.02
CA ASP A 242 -0.63 -1.12 16.79
C ASP A 242 -1.48 -2.07 17.68
N GLY A 243 -0.94 -3.25 18.03
CA GLY A 243 -1.61 -4.46 18.55
C GLY A 243 -2.80 -4.32 19.53
N ASN A 244 -3.44 -5.43 19.93
CA ASN A 244 -4.33 -5.47 21.10
C ASN A 244 -3.52 -5.33 22.41
N ASN A 245 -2.87 -4.18 22.57
CA ASN A 245 -1.83 -3.93 23.54
C ASN A 245 -2.34 -3.18 24.78
N ALA A 246 -3.66 -3.02 24.92
CA ALA A 246 -4.34 -2.25 25.97
C ALA A 246 -3.79 -0.82 26.13
N LEU A 247 -3.31 -0.23 25.03
CA LEU A 247 -2.65 1.07 24.98
C LEU A 247 -1.35 1.14 25.80
N VAL A 248 -0.68 0.01 26.01
CA VAL A 248 0.63 -0.13 26.67
C VAL A 248 1.70 -0.39 25.57
N PRO A 249 2.95 0.12 25.66
CA PRO A 249 3.53 0.88 26.76
C PRO A 249 2.89 2.25 26.98
N LEU A 250 3.11 2.80 28.18
CA LEU A 250 2.75 4.17 28.53
C LEU A 250 4.02 5.01 28.58
N LYS A 251 3.92 6.28 28.20
CA LYS A 251 4.91 7.32 28.44
C LYS A 251 4.22 8.41 29.25
N ASP A 252 4.76 8.72 30.42
CA ASP A 252 4.21 9.73 31.34
C ASP A 252 2.72 9.51 31.71
N GLY A 253 2.28 8.24 31.76
CA GLY A 253 0.89 7.87 32.06
C GLY A 253 -0.07 7.94 30.87
N ILE A 254 0.42 8.27 29.67
CA ILE A 254 -0.36 8.35 28.42
C ILE A 254 0.11 7.23 27.48
N PRO A 255 -0.76 6.63 26.65
CA PRO A 255 -0.34 5.68 25.61
C PRO A 255 0.83 6.20 24.77
N GLY A 256 1.90 5.41 24.62
CA GLY A 256 3.13 5.85 23.94
C GLY A 256 4.25 4.81 23.96
N PRO A 257 5.50 5.11 23.54
CA PRO A 257 6.04 6.44 23.22
C PRO A 257 5.62 6.99 21.84
N ASN A 258 5.15 6.12 20.93
CA ASN A 258 4.70 6.49 19.59
C ASN A 258 3.18 6.33 19.51
N LEU A 259 2.49 7.42 19.17
CA LEU A 259 1.05 7.42 18.90
C LEU A 259 0.81 7.28 17.39
N THR A 260 -0.38 6.80 17.04
CA THR A 260 -0.84 6.78 15.65
C THR A 260 -2.35 7.06 15.60
N SER A 261 -2.88 7.27 14.39
CA SER A 261 -4.28 7.67 14.18
C SER A 261 -5.27 6.73 14.89
N GLY A 262 -6.33 7.31 15.46
CA GLY A 262 -7.37 6.57 16.19
C GLY A 262 -7.04 6.25 17.66
N LEU A 263 -6.21 7.07 18.33
CA LEU A 263 -5.79 6.88 19.73
C LEU A 263 -5.13 5.51 19.99
N ARG A 264 -4.37 5.01 19.01
CA ARG A 264 -3.56 3.80 19.14
C ARG A 264 -2.12 4.18 19.48
N ASN A 265 -1.40 3.30 20.17
CA ASN A 265 0.06 3.39 20.31
C ASN A 265 0.73 2.21 19.63
N THR A 266 1.97 2.42 19.17
CA THR A 266 2.75 1.37 18.52
C THR A 266 3.77 0.73 19.45
N ARG A 267 4.06 -0.54 19.18
CA ARG A 267 5.15 -1.33 19.77
C ARG A 267 6.13 -1.73 18.68
N HIS A 268 7.37 -2.00 19.07
CA HIS A 268 8.43 -2.37 18.15
C HIS A 268 8.67 -3.88 18.14
N PHE A 269 9.03 -4.41 16.97
CA PHE A 269 9.62 -5.71 16.71
C PHE A 269 10.69 -5.54 15.63
N GLN A 270 11.11 -6.62 14.96
CA GLN A 270 12.12 -6.56 13.92
C GLN A 270 11.60 -5.86 12.65
N ASP A 271 12.27 -4.81 12.21
CA ASP A 271 12.04 -4.12 10.93
C ASP A 271 12.23 -5.03 9.70
N ASP A 272 11.61 -4.63 8.58
CA ASP A 272 11.97 -5.18 7.28
C ASP A 272 13.46 -4.95 7.00
N ILE A 273 14.15 -5.95 6.45
CA ILE A 273 15.57 -5.87 6.17
C ILE A 273 15.92 -4.73 5.19
N HIS A 274 15.01 -4.38 4.28
CA HIS A 274 15.20 -3.27 3.34
C HIS A 274 15.11 -1.93 4.08
N HIS A 275 14.11 -1.76 4.96
CA HIS A 275 13.99 -0.60 5.85
C HIS A 275 15.22 -0.46 6.75
N ALA A 276 15.64 -1.54 7.41
CA ALA A 276 16.83 -1.58 8.28
C ALA A 276 18.13 -1.25 7.52
N LYS A 277 18.16 -1.43 6.19
CA LYS A 277 19.26 -1.00 5.32
C LYS A 277 19.11 0.45 4.85
N GLY A 278 17.99 1.10 5.12
CA GLY A 278 17.68 2.50 4.80
C GLY A 278 17.04 2.67 3.42
N MET A 279 16.31 1.67 2.93
CA MET A 279 15.42 1.84 1.78
C MET A 279 14.09 2.44 2.24
N GLU A 280 13.60 3.40 1.47
CA GLU A 280 12.28 4.00 1.62
C GLU A 280 11.25 3.30 0.71
N CYS A 281 9.95 3.51 0.95
CA CYS A 281 8.87 2.93 0.15
C CYS A 281 9.07 3.19 -1.34
N ILE A 282 9.48 4.41 -1.69
CA ILE A 282 9.71 4.82 -3.08
C ILE A 282 10.97 4.20 -3.69
N ASP A 283 11.89 3.63 -2.91
CA ASP A 283 13.04 2.91 -3.47
C ASP A 283 12.64 1.58 -4.09
N CYS A 284 11.53 1.00 -3.60
CA CYS A 284 10.88 -0.19 -4.17
C CYS A 284 9.74 0.18 -5.13
N HIS A 285 8.81 1.02 -4.68
CA HIS A 285 7.62 1.32 -5.45
C HIS A 285 7.88 2.35 -6.56
N THR A 286 7.57 1.98 -7.81
CA THR A 286 7.80 2.86 -8.96
C THR A 286 6.68 3.90 -9.08
N THR A 287 6.94 4.98 -9.84
CA THR A 287 5.88 5.94 -10.21
C THR A 287 4.74 5.29 -10.99
N MET A 288 4.99 4.19 -11.72
CA MET A 288 3.96 3.44 -12.44
C MET A 288 3.05 2.66 -11.48
N GLU A 289 3.60 2.20 -10.35
CA GLU A 289 2.82 1.54 -9.30
C GLU A 289 2.06 2.53 -8.43
N ILE A 290 2.68 3.64 -8.04
CA ILE A 290 2.05 4.60 -7.11
C ILE A 290 1.07 5.52 -7.83
N MET A 291 1.52 6.16 -8.92
CA MET A 291 0.73 7.15 -9.67
C MET A 291 -0.04 6.51 -10.83
N GLY A 292 0.00 5.18 -10.98
CA GLY A 292 -0.62 4.46 -12.09
C GLY A 292 0.16 4.54 -13.39
N ASP A 293 -0.12 3.62 -14.31
CA ASP A 293 0.48 3.53 -15.64
C ASP A 293 -0.50 3.86 -16.78
N GLY A 294 -1.69 4.38 -16.45
CA GLY A 294 -2.73 4.77 -17.40
C GLY A 294 -3.81 3.70 -17.62
N TYR A 295 -3.68 2.54 -16.96
CA TYR A 295 -4.68 1.48 -17.00
C TYR A 295 -5.41 1.35 -15.66
N TYR A 296 -6.62 0.84 -15.75
CA TYR A 296 -7.42 0.41 -14.62
C TYR A 296 -7.18 -1.07 -14.35
N TYR A 297 -7.05 -1.37 -13.06
CA TYR A 297 -6.83 -2.72 -12.58
C TYR A 297 -7.96 -3.13 -11.65
N GLU A 298 -8.37 -4.39 -11.75
CA GLU A 298 -9.38 -4.95 -10.87
C GLU A 298 -8.78 -5.40 -9.54
N ASN A 299 -7.44 -5.50 -9.46
CA ASN A 299 -6.73 -5.91 -8.26
C ASN A 299 -5.37 -5.21 -8.12
N MET A 300 -4.95 -4.97 -6.88
CA MET A 300 -3.65 -4.36 -6.55
C MET A 300 -2.45 -5.10 -7.15
N TYR A 301 -2.47 -6.44 -7.15
CA TYR A 301 -1.35 -7.24 -7.63
C TYR A 301 -1.14 -7.18 -9.15
N GLU A 302 -2.08 -6.59 -9.91
CA GLU A 302 -1.93 -6.41 -11.36
C GLU A 302 -1.26 -5.07 -11.71
N GLN A 303 -1.40 -4.07 -10.83
CA GLN A 303 -0.76 -2.77 -11.01
C GLN A 303 0.74 -2.83 -10.71
N ILE A 304 1.12 -3.59 -9.68
CA ILE A 304 2.53 -3.78 -9.29
C ILE A 304 3.34 -4.45 -10.41
N GLU A 305 4.63 -4.11 -10.44
CA GLU A 305 5.63 -4.62 -11.38
C GLU A 305 6.93 -5.03 -10.68
N VAL A 306 7.11 -4.71 -9.40
CA VAL A 306 8.31 -5.08 -8.65
C VAL A 306 8.06 -6.36 -7.85
N SER A 307 8.95 -7.34 -8.01
CA SER A 307 8.99 -8.57 -7.23
C SER A 307 10.35 -8.76 -6.56
N CYS A 308 10.45 -9.75 -5.66
CA CYS A 308 11.73 -10.14 -5.09
C CYS A 308 12.69 -10.59 -6.21
N GLU A 309 12.18 -11.38 -7.14
CA GLU A 309 12.91 -11.93 -8.26
C GLU A 309 13.44 -10.85 -9.21
N SER A 310 12.75 -9.70 -9.35
CA SER A 310 13.24 -8.59 -10.19
C SER A 310 14.65 -8.16 -9.77
N CYS A 311 14.97 -8.11 -8.47
CA CYS A 311 16.28 -7.63 -7.98
C CYS A 311 17.21 -8.77 -7.51
N HIS A 312 16.66 -9.85 -6.99
CA HIS A 312 17.43 -10.95 -6.41
C HIS A 312 17.66 -12.11 -7.39
N GLY A 313 16.88 -12.19 -8.46
CA GLY A 313 16.84 -13.32 -9.38
C GLY A 313 16.11 -14.51 -8.79
N SER A 314 16.22 -15.65 -9.48
CA SER A 314 15.78 -16.96 -9.02
C SER A 314 16.98 -17.86 -8.75
N TYR A 315 16.73 -19.12 -8.35
CA TYR A 315 17.80 -20.10 -8.25
C TYR A 315 18.53 -20.31 -9.59
N THR A 316 17.81 -20.31 -10.72
CA THR A 316 18.37 -20.62 -12.04
C THR A 316 18.78 -19.39 -12.84
N GLU A 317 18.16 -18.24 -12.58
CA GLU A 317 18.30 -17.04 -13.40
C GLU A 317 18.74 -15.85 -12.55
N LYS A 318 19.67 -15.06 -13.09
CA LYS A 318 20.00 -13.75 -12.52
C LYS A 318 18.88 -12.75 -12.85
N PRO A 319 18.81 -11.60 -12.14
CA PRO A 319 17.99 -10.47 -12.57
C PRO A 319 18.21 -10.14 -14.05
N GLU A 320 17.12 -9.95 -14.79
CA GLU A 320 17.19 -9.50 -16.17
C GLU A 320 17.65 -8.04 -16.21
N THR A 321 18.58 -7.73 -17.11
CA THR A 321 19.11 -6.37 -17.27
C THR A 321 19.08 -5.92 -18.73
N ALA A 322 18.89 -4.63 -18.94
CA ALA A 322 18.98 -4.01 -20.26
C ALA A 322 19.63 -2.62 -20.19
N PRO A 323 20.45 -2.24 -21.17
CA PRO A 323 21.11 -0.95 -21.18
C PRO A 323 20.11 0.19 -21.39
N ALA A 324 20.17 1.21 -20.54
CA ALA A 324 19.39 2.43 -20.70
C ALA A 324 20.08 3.37 -21.70
N VAL A 325 19.65 3.34 -22.96
CA VAL A 325 20.33 4.07 -24.07
C VAL A 325 19.43 5.02 -24.83
N LYS A 326 18.21 5.28 -24.34
CA LYS A 326 17.32 6.28 -24.95
C LYS A 326 16.93 7.29 -23.89
N GLU A 327 16.98 8.56 -24.25
CA GLU A 327 16.67 9.71 -23.42
C GLU A 327 15.24 9.66 -22.84
N ASN A 328 14.33 8.95 -23.51
CA ASN A 328 12.94 8.78 -23.08
C ASN A 328 12.72 7.56 -22.17
N MET A 329 13.76 6.87 -21.71
CA MET A 329 13.62 5.76 -20.76
C MET A 329 13.38 6.26 -19.34
N VAL A 330 12.67 5.43 -18.55
CA VAL A 330 12.27 5.73 -17.17
C VAL A 330 13.41 6.22 -16.27
N PRO A 331 14.62 5.62 -16.26
CA PRO A 331 15.73 6.09 -15.43
C PRO A 331 16.10 7.55 -15.68
N TYR A 332 16.04 8.02 -16.94
CA TYR A 332 16.38 9.40 -17.28
C TYR A 332 15.19 10.35 -17.10
N LEU A 333 13.99 9.96 -17.52
CA LEU A 333 12.79 10.80 -17.37
C LEU A 333 12.41 11.02 -15.91
N LYS A 334 12.55 10.00 -15.07
CA LYS A 334 12.09 10.02 -13.66
C LYS A 334 13.25 10.18 -12.67
N GLY A 335 14.49 9.90 -13.07
CA GLY A 335 15.67 10.14 -12.25
C GLY A 335 16.16 11.60 -12.19
N THR A 336 15.50 12.54 -12.89
CA THR A 336 15.84 13.97 -12.88
C THR A 336 15.75 14.60 -11.49
N SER A 337 14.97 14.02 -10.58
CA SER A 337 14.83 14.50 -9.19
C SER A 337 15.66 13.72 -8.18
N TYR A 338 16.36 12.65 -8.60
CA TYR A 338 17.20 11.87 -7.69
C TYR A 338 18.44 12.67 -7.30
N ILE A 339 18.97 12.42 -6.10
CA ILE A 339 20.21 13.08 -5.65
C ILE A 339 21.36 12.76 -6.59
N ASP A 340 21.54 11.48 -6.90
CA ASP A 340 22.54 11.02 -7.86
C ASP A 340 21.87 10.58 -9.16
N LYS A 341 22.55 10.82 -10.28
CA LYS A 341 22.07 10.48 -11.62
C LYS A 341 22.63 9.13 -12.07
N ILE A 342 21.76 8.34 -12.70
CA ILE A 342 22.17 7.14 -13.42
C ILE A 342 22.95 7.56 -14.66
N GLU A 343 24.07 6.89 -14.92
CA GLU A 343 24.91 7.15 -16.07
C GLU A 343 24.21 6.73 -17.38
N TYR A 344 24.56 7.40 -18.48
CA TYR A 344 24.05 7.02 -19.79
C TYR A 344 24.59 5.64 -20.20
N GLY A 345 23.71 4.72 -20.60
CA GLY A 345 24.09 3.37 -21.01
C GLY A 345 24.26 2.37 -19.86
N SER A 346 23.99 2.76 -18.61
CA SER A 346 23.97 1.81 -17.48
C SER A 346 23.03 0.62 -17.77
N SER A 347 23.48 -0.58 -17.40
CA SER A 347 22.68 -1.79 -17.51
C SER A 347 21.68 -1.84 -16.36
N MET A 348 20.41 -1.55 -16.65
CA MET A 348 19.35 -1.42 -15.64
C MET A 348 18.65 -2.75 -15.43
N VAL A 349 18.32 -3.08 -14.19
CA VAL A 349 17.44 -4.22 -13.88
C VAL A 349 16.05 -3.97 -14.47
N LEU A 350 15.40 -5.01 -14.98
CA LEU A 350 14.03 -4.93 -15.47
C LEU A 350 13.01 -5.33 -14.40
N THR A 351 11.88 -4.61 -14.36
CA THR A 351 10.69 -5.00 -13.58
C THR A 351 10.00 -6.21 -14.21
N ASP A 352 9.03 -6.83 -13.51
CA ASP A 352 8.22 -7.93 -14.04
C ASP A 352 7.42 -7.53 -15.30
N LYS A 353 7.23 -6.22 -15.53
CA LYS A 353 6.61 -5.65 -16.74
C LYS A 353 7.65 -5.26 -17.82
N GLY A 354 8.91 -5.67 -17.67
CA GLY A 354 10.00 -5.44 -18.62
C GLY A 354 10.50 -3.99 -18.69
N ARG A 355 10.18 -3.15 -17.69
CA ARG A 355 10.59 -1.75 -17.69
C ARG A 355 11.94 -1.59 -16.97
N PRO A 356 12.88 -0.77 -17.51
CA PRO A 356 14.10 -0.43 -16.79
C PRO A 356 13.79 0.22 -15.46
N TYR A 357 14.25 -0.41 -14.39
CA TYR A 357 14.09 0.07 -13.04
C TYR A 357 14.92 1.33 -12.85
N SER A 358 14.34 2.38 -12.27
CA SER A 358 14.95 3.72 -12.28
C SER A 358 16.23 3.88 -11.47
N ASN A 359 16.49 2.98 -10.52
CA ASN A 359 17.53 3.13 -9.50
C ASN A 359 18.21 1.80 -9.14
N VAL A 360 17.99 0.75 -9.94
CA VAL A 360 18.63 -0.56 -9.75
C VAL A 360 19.33 -0.97 -11.03
N TYR A 361 20.63 -1.20 -10.94
CA TYR A 361 21.50 -1.37 -12.11
C TYR A 361 22.68 -2.27 -11.80
N GLU A 362 23.31 -2.80 -12.85
CA GLU A 362 24.50 -3.62 -12.76
C GLU A 362 25.77 -2.76 -12.80
N LYS A 363 26.68 -3.02 -11.87
CA LYS A 363 28.01 -2.38 -11.77
C LYS A 363 28.99 -3.43 -11.27
N ASP A 364 30.11 -3.61 -11.98
CA ASP A 364 31.14 -4.61 -11.64
C ASP A 364 30.58 -6.04 -11.45
N ASN A 365 29.64 -6.46 -12.32
CA ASN A 365 28.95 -7.76 -12.27
C ASN A 365 28.18 -8.00 -10.95
N LYS A 366 27.77 -6.91 -10.30
CA LYS A 366 26.90 -6.90 -9.11
C LYS A 366 25.68 -6.05 -9.38
N ILE A 367 24.57 -6.41 -8.76
CA ILE A 367 23.35 -5.59 -8.79
C ILE A 367 23.42 -4.58 -7.65
N ILE A 368 23.24 -3.32 -8.00
CA ILE A 368 23.31 -2.17 -7.09
C ILE A 368 21.93 -1.50 -7.06
N LEU A 369 21.43 -1.27 -5.85
CA LEU A 369 20.30 -0.37 -5.60
C LEU A 369 20.81 0.95 -5.06
N MET A 370 20.39 2.04 -5.68
CA MET A 370 20.64 3.41 -5.23
C MET A 370 19.37 3.98 -4.59
N SER A 371 19.46 4.46 -3.35
CA SER A 371 18.32 5.16 -2.74
C SER A 371 18.07 6.50 -3.44
N LYS A 372 16.82 6.72 -3.86
CA LYS A 372 16.45 7.87 -4.72
C LYS A 372 16.66 9.21 -4.02
N ARG A 373 16.40 9.27 -2.71
CA ARG A 373 16.52 10.49 -1.89
C ARG A 373 17.89 10.74 -1.29
N THR A 374 18.75 9.73 -1.20
CA THR A 374 20.06 9.86 -0.51
C THR A 374 21.26 9.57 -1.39
N GLY A 375 21.07 8.99 -2.58
CA GLY A 375 22.18 8.57 -3.46
C GLY A 375 22.92 7.33 -2.98
N LYS A 376 22.61 6.82 -1.79
CA LYS A 376 23.34 5.72 -1.18
C LYS A 376 23.18 4.41 -1.98
N GLU A 377 24.28 3.94 -2.54
CA GLU A 377 24.39 2.64 -3.21
C GLU A 377 24.46 1.48 -2.21
N ARG A 378 23.83 0.35 -2.57
CA ARG A 378 23.85 -0.91 -1.82
C ARG A 378 23.91 -2.08 -2.78
N GLU A 379 24.77 -3.05 -2.46
CA GLU A 379 24.79 -4.32 -3.17
C GLU A 379 23.54 -5.15 -2.84
N VAL A 380 22.82 -5.53 -3.88
CA VAL A 380 21.69 -6.47 -3.81
C VAL A 380 22.25 -7.89 -3.89
N LYS A 381 21.82 -8.75 -2.97
CA LYS A 381 22.23 -10.15 -2.97
C LYS A 381 21.50 -10.93 -4.04
N VAL A 382 22.22 -11.36 -5.08
CA VAL A 382 21.68 -12.27 -6.10
C VAL A 382 21.72 -13.71 -5.58
N ILE A 383 20.61 -14.44 -5.70
CA ILE A 383 20.44 -15.78 -5.10
C ILE A 383 20.73 -16.94 -6.07
N THR A 384 21.04 -16.64 -7.33
CA THR A 384 21.30 -17.64 -8.37
C THR A 384 22.38 -18.64 -7.93
N GLY A 385 22.09 -19.93 -8.05
CA GLY A 385 23.00 -21.02 -7.71
C GLY A 385 23.18 -21.29 -6.20
N THR A 386 22.42 -20.62 -5.31
CA THR A 386 22.47 -20.90 -3.87
C THR A 386 21.65 -22.15 -3.52
N MET A 387 22.24 -23.08 -2.78
CA MET A 387 21.67 -24.40 -2.50
C MET A 387 20.36 -24.29 -1.69
N GLU A 388 20.29 -23.29 -0.81
CA GLU A 388 19.14 -23.01 0.05
C GLU A 388 17.89 -22.60 -0.73
N HIS A 389 18.05 -22.17 -2.00
CA HIS A 389 16.95 -21.83 -2.90
C HIS A 389 16.66 -22.92 -3.93
N ASN A 390 17.28 -24.10 -3.78
CA ASN A 390 17.03 -25.29 -4.59
C ASN A 390 16.53 -26.46 -3.73
N ILE A 391 15.32 -26.30 -3.19
CA ILE A 391 14.68 -27.31 -2.35
C ILE A 391 13.53 -27.97 -3.14
N ALA A 392 13.60 -29.28 -3.30
CA ALA A 392 12.57 -30.08 -3.93
C ALA A 392 11.24 -29.92 -3.19
N GLY A 393 10.15 -29.73 -3.95
CA GLY A 393 8.83 -29.43 -3.40
C GLY A 393 8.57 -27.96 -3.03
N HIS A 394 9.60 -27.09 -3.00
CA HIS A 394 9.44 -25.66 -2.70
C HIS A 394 9.34 -24.75 -3.93
N SER A 395 9.32 -25.31 -5.14
CA SER A 395 9.23 -24.51 -6.39
C SER A 395 7.96 -23.66 -6.50
N ARG A 396 6.92 -23.99 -5.73
CA ARG A 396 5.67 -23.21 -5.66
C ARG A 396 5.64 -22.21 -4.51
N MET A 397 6.71 -22.00 -3.76
CA MET A 397 6.71 -21.03 -2.66
C MET A 397 6.97 -19.60 -3.16
N GLU A 398 6.29 -18.62 -2.57
CA GLU A 398 6.73 -17.23 -2.65
C GLU A 398 7.94 -17.00 -1.73
N CYS A 399 8.86 -16.10 -2.10
CA CYS A 399 10.03 -15.78 -1.26
C CYS A 399 9.60 -15.32 0.14
N TYR A 400 8.54 -14.51 0.22
CA TYR A 400 8.02 -14.00 1.48
C TYR A 400 7.25 -15.05 2.30
N THR A 401 7.06 -16.28 1.83
CA THR A 401 6.60 -17.40 2.67
C THR A 401 7.64 -17.80 3.70
N CYS A 402 8.89 -17.93 3.25
CA CYS A 402 10.01 -18.26 4.13
C CYS A 402 10.61 -17.02 4.79
N HIS A 403 10.57 -15.87 4.12
CA HIS A 403 11.26 -14.67 4.58
C HIS A 403 10.38 -13.70 5.40
N SER A 404 9.07 -13.88 5.54
CA SER A 404 8.30 -13.01 6.44
C SER A 404 8.63 -13.31 7.91
N ALA A 405 9.14 -12.33 8.65
CA ALA A 405 9.39 -12.48 10.08
C ALA A 405 8.08 -12.37 10.89
N ASN A 406 7.05 -11.74 10.34
CA ASN A 406 5.68 -11.75 10.84
C ASN A 406 4.70 -11.29 9.75
N VAL A 407 3.42 -11.57 9.99
CA VAL A 407 2.29 -11.15 9.16
C VAL A 407 1.15 -10.75 10.07
N ILE A 408 0.77 -9.47 10.05
CA ILE A 408 -0.33 -8.94 10.87
C ILE A 408 -1.65 -9.65 10.55
N GLN A 409 -2.34 -10.11 11.58
CA GLN A 409 -3.58 -10.88 11.50
C GLN A 409 -4.62 -10.34 12.49
N CYS A 410 -5.77 -9.91 11.97
CA CYS A 410 -6.93 -9.43 12.73
C CYS A 410 -8.09 -10.41 12.57
N TYR A 411 -8.39 -11.18 13.61
CA TYR A 411 -9.41 -12.23 13.61
C TYR A 411 -10.72 -11.73 14.24
N GLY A 412 -11.85 -12.24 13.73
CA GLY A 412 -13.18 -11.96 14.30
C GLY A 412 -13.64 -10.52 14.13
N CYS A 413 -13.96 -10.09 12.91
CA CYS A 413 -14.40 -8.73 12.64
C CYS A 413 -15.92 -8.64 12.88
N HIS A 414 -16.32 -8.02 13.99
CA HIS A 414 -17.72 -7.79 14.32
C HIS A 414 -18.15 -6.43 13.78
N VAL A 415 -19.17 -6.42 12.93
CA VAL A 415 -19.69 -5.22 12.28
C VAL A 415 -21.15 -5.04 12.66
N GLU A 416 -21.45 -3.95 13.37
CA GLU A 416 -22.81 -3.47 13.52
C GLU A 416 -23.14 -2.49 12.40
N TYR A 417 -24.25 -2.71 11.70
CA TYR A 417 -24.84 -1.77 10.75
C TYR A 417 -26.22 -1.34 11.27
N ASN A 418 -26.37 -0.06 11.60
CA ASN A 418 -27.53 0.48 12.30
C ASN A 418 -28.22 1.60 11.51
N GLU A 419 -29.34 1.28 10.86
CA GLU A 419 -30.11 2.21 10.03
C GLU A 419 -30.95 3.22 10.82
N THR A 420 -31.03 3.10 12.15
CA THR A 420 -31.70 4.13 12.98
C THR A 420 -30.85 5.38 13.17
N LYS A 421 -29.58 5.31 12.78
CA LYS A 421 -28.56 6.35 12.95
C LYS A 421 -28.00 6.79 11.60
N THR A 422 -27.18 7.84 11.63
CA THR A 422 -26.46 8.36 10.46
C THR A 422 -24.96 8.29 10.69
N MET A 423 -24.21 8.27 9.59
CA MET A 423 -22.76 8.37 9.56
C MET A 423 -22.31 9.07 8.27
N TYR A 424 -21.22 9.81 8.34
CA TYR A 424 -20.65 10.53 7.22
C TYR A 424 -20.24 9.59 6.09
N ASP A 425 -20.81 9.79 4.91
CA ASP A 425 -20.41 9.13 3.67
C ASP A 425 -19.37 10.01 2.97
N PHE A 426 -18.12 9.55 2.97
CA PHE A 426 -16.98 10.27 2.45
C PHE A 426 -17.05 10.45 0.92
N VAL A 427 -17.62 9.49 0.19
CA VAL A 427 -17.80 9.58 -1.27
C VAL A 427 -18.95 10.51 -1.65
N LYS A 428 -20.10 10.42 -0.97
CA LYS A 428 -21.26 11.31 -1.18
C LYS A 428 -21.10 12.67 -0.50
N ASN A 429 -20.06 12.84 0.32
CA ASN A 429 -19.70 14.05 1.06
C ASN A 429 -20.85 14.62 1.90
N LYS A 430 -21.58 13.75 2.59
CA LYS A 430 -22.73 14.11 3.46
C LYS A 430 -23.05 13.00 4.46
N GLU A 431 -23.75 13.34 5.53
CA GLU A 431 -24.37 12.36 6.41
C GLU A 431 -25.41 11.53 5.65
N THR A 432 -25.33 10.21 5.76
CA THR A 432 -26.32 9.28 5.21
C THR A 432 -26.77 8.28 6.27
N VAL A 433 -27.96 7.70 6.07
CA VAL A 433 -28.54 6.68 6.96
C VAL A 433 -27.63 5.46 7.03
N GLY A 434 -27.52 4.84 8.21
CA GLY A 434 -26.70 3.66 8.47
C GLY A 434 -25.40 4.02 9.16
N GLN A 435 -25.32 3.80 10.47
CA GLN A 435 -24.06 3.89 11.20
C GLN A 435 -23.37 2.53 11.17
N PHE A 436 -22.05 2.53 10.95
CA PHE A 436 -21.24 1.34 11.17
C PHE A 436 -20.39 1.45 12.44
N VAL A 437 -20.25 0.34 13.15
CA VAL A 437 -19.28 0.16 14.25
C VAL A 437 -18.55 -1.15 14.02
N GLU A 438 -17.22 -1.14 14.14
CA GLU A 438 -16.36 -2.31 13.97
C GLU A 438 -15.59 -2.60 15.26
N THR A 439 -15.56 -3.87 15.65
CA THR A 439 -14.65 -4.40 16.68
C THR A 439 -13.99 -5.68 16.21
N GLU A 440 -12.91 -6.09 16.88
CA GLU A 440 -12.17 -7.31 16.57
C GLU A 440 -11.91 -8.15 17.83
N ASP A 441 -11.87 -9.47 17.68
CA ASP A 441 -11.64 -10.40 18.81
C ASP A 441 -10.16 -10.54 19.16
N LEU A 442 -9.33 -10.81 18.15
CA LEU A 442 -7.94 -11.21 18.37
C LEU A 442 -7.02 -10.62 17.31
N ARG A 443 -5.91 -10.05 17.78
CA ARG A 443 -4.80 -9.64 16.92
C ARG A 443 -3.54 -10.42 17.24
N THR A 444 -2.93 -11.01 16.21
CA THR A 444 -1.67 -11.76 16.29
C THR A 444 -0.82 -11.49 15.03
N PHE A 445 0.41 -12.00 15.02
CA PHE A 445 1.39 -11.68 13.98
C PHE A 445 2.31 -12.86 13.60
N TYR A 446 2.53 -13.80 14.51
CA TYR A 446 3.32 -15.01 14.25
C TYR A 446 2.84 -16.15 15.17
N PRO A 447 2.76 -17.39 14.70
CA PRO A 447 2.87 -17.82 13.29
C PRO A 447 1.71 -17.29 12.41
N PHE A 448 1.73 -17.60 11.12
CA PHE A 448 0.71 -17.20 10.13
C PHE A 448 0.34 -18.36 9.22
N PRO A 449 -0.92 -18.48 8.76
CA PRO A 449 -1.32 -19.57 7.88
C PRO A 449 -0.83 -19.36 6.44
N LEU A 450 -0.71 -20.46 5.68
CA LEU A 450 -0.33 -20.47 4.28
C LEU A 450 -1.46 -20.97 3.39
N ALA A 451 -1.56 -20.43 2.17
CA ALA A 451 -2.47 -20.91 1.14
C ALA A 451 -1.94 -20.59 -0.27
N PHE A 452 -2.62 -21.06 -1.31
CA PHE A 452 -2.33 -20.63 -2.67
C PHE A 452 -2.81 -19.20 -2.90
N ASN A 453 -1.92 -18.39 -3.45
CA ASN A 453 -2.23 -17.07 -3.95
C ASN A 453 -2.75 -17.12 -5.39
N GLN A 454 -3.06 -15.95 -5.95
CA GLN A 454 -3.63 -15.80 -7.29
C GLN A 454 -2.67 -16.23 -8.42
N LYS A 455 -1.37 -16.39 -8.14
CA LYS A 455 -0.35 -16.90 -9.07
C LYS A 455 -0.18 -18.43 -8.94
N GLY A 456 -0.96 -19.10 -8.10
CA GLY A 456 -0.80 -20.53 -7.81
C GLY A 456 0.43 -20.86 -6.97
N LYS A 457 1.05 -19.86 -6.33
CA LYS A 457 2.17 -20.04 -5.39
C LYS A 457 1.66 -20.03 -3.93
N ILE A 458 2.33 -20.76 -3.06
CA ILE A 458 2.07 -20.81 -1.62
C ILE A 458 2.61 -19.53 -0.99
N ALA A 459 1.73 -18.79 -0.33
CA ALA A 459 1.99 -17.50 0.31
C ALA A 459 1.36 -17.43 1.71
N PRO A 460 1.88 -16.58 2.61
CA PRO A 460 1.15 -16.20 3.81
C PRO A 460 -0.23 -15.64 3.48
N VAL A 461 -1.21 -15.99 4.31
CA VAL A 461 -2.54 -15.41 4.27
C VAL A 461 -2.90 -14.79 5.62
N THR A 462 -3.72 -13.76 5.59
CA THR A 462 -4.27 -13.07 6.77
C THR A 462 -5.80 -13.15 6.71
N PRO A 463 -6.53 -13.07 7.84
CA PRO A 463 -7.99 -12.92 7.82
C PRO A 463 -8.44 -11.81 6.86
N GLY A 464 -9.26 -12.17 5.88
CA GLY A 464 -9.73 -11.30 4.81
C GLY A 464 -11.14 -10.80 5.06
N CYS A 465 -11.33 -9.96 6.08
CA CYS A 465 -12.65 -9.52 6.56
C CYS A 465 -13.52 -10.72 7.00
N GLN A 466 -13.12 -11.40 8.07
CA GLN A 466 -13.92 -12.43 8.76
C GLN A 466 -15.12 -11.79 9.46
N THR A 467 -16.08 -11.32 8.67
CA THR A 467 -17.15 -10.44 9.15
C THR A 467 -18.32 -11.21 9.76
N PHE A 468 -18.71 -10.79 10.96
CA PHE A 468 -19.94 -11.14 11.65
C PHE A 468 -20.82 -9.89 11.70
N LEU A 469 -22.02 -9.97 11.10
CA LEU A 469 -22.90 -8.83 10.90
C LEU A 469 -24.07 -8.84 11.89
N THR A 470 -24.17 -7.75 12.64
CA THR A 470 -25.39 -7.33 13.32
C THR A 470 -26.05 -6.22 12.52
N HIS A 471 -27.23 -6.48 11.94
CA HIS A 471 -27.98 -5.50 11.15
C HIS A 471 -29.24 -5.06 11.89
N ILE A 472 -29.34 -3.77 12.19
CA ILE A 472 -30.51 -3.13 12.79
C ILE A 472 -31.20 -2.29 11.71
N ASP A 473 -32.44 -2.63 11.39
CA ASP A 473 -33.23 -1.92 10.37
C ASP A 473 -33.66 -0.52 10.84
N LYS A 474 -34.18 0.27 9.91
CA LYS A 474 -34.73 1.61 10.17
C LYS A 474 -35.81 1.70 11.27
N ASN A 475 -36.47 0.59 11.61
CA ASN A 475 -37.49 0.54 12.67
C ASN A 475 -36.89 0.13 14.03
N GLY A 476 -35.59 -0.18 14.08
CA GLY A 476 -34.91 -0.67 15.27
C GLY A 476 -34.99 -2.19 15.47
N ASN A 477 -35.47 -2.95 14.48
CA ASN A 477 -35.50 -4.42 14.57
C ASN A 477 -34.12 -5.01 14.23
N ILE A 478 -33.70 -6.02 14.98
CA ILE A 478 -32.49 -6.79 14.68
C ILE A 478 -32.82 -7.79 13.56
N VAL A 479 -32.34 -7.52 12.35
CA VAL A 479 -32.51 -8.34 11.14
C VAL A 479 -31.53 -9.52 11.14
N SER A 480 -30.29 -9.27 11.55
CA SER A 480 -29.30 -10.29 11.84
C SER A 480 -28.56 -9.93 13.12
N ASN A 481 -28.16 -10.94 13.89
CA ASN A 481 -27.39 -10.76 15.11
C ASN A 481 -26.12 -11.59 14.99
N ASP A 482 -24.98 -10.91 14.90
CA ASP A 482 -23.65 -11.51 14.84
C ASP A 482 -23.50 -12.65 13.80
N LYS A 483 -24.16 -12.51 12.66
CA LYS A 483 -24.23 -13.55 11.65
C LYS A 483 -23.00 -13.49 10.74
N MET A 484 -22.28 -14.60 10.59
CA MET A 484 -21.23 -14.72 9.58
C MET A 484 -21.75 -14.37 8.18
N VAL A 485 -21.08 -13.42 7.52
CA VAL A 485 -21.43 -12.99 6.17
C VAL A 485 -21.12 -14.11 5.16
N ASP A 486 -22.07 -14.35 4.24
CA ASP A 486 -21.91 -15.37 3.21
C ASP A 486 -20.81 -14.99 2.21
N PHE A 487 -20.03 -15.98 1.80
CA PHE A 487 -19.04 -15.87 0.73
C PHE A 487 -19.25 -17.01 -0.26
N ARG A 488 -19.34 -16.68 -1.56
CA ARG A 488 -19.65 -17.66 -2.62
C ARG A 488 -20.90 -18.51 -2.32
N GLY A 489 -21.95 -17.86 -1.79
CA GLY A 489 -23.26 -18.46 -1.55
C GLY A 489 -23.39 -19.30 -0.27
N LYS A 490 -22.44 -19.24 0.67
CA LYS A 490 -22.50 -19.96 1.95
C LYS A 490 -21.72 -19.26 3.07
N PRO A 491 -22.02 -19.52 4.34
CA PRO A 491 -21.24 -19.00 5.47
C PRO A 491 -19.84 -19.61 5.48
N GLN A 492 -18.80 -18.78 5.34
CA GLN A 492 -17.41 -19.23 5.35
C GLN A 492 -16.47 -18.18 5.94
N MET A 493 -15.44 -18.67 6.62
CA MET A 493 -14.32 -17.83 7.06
C MET A 493 -13.47 -17.41 5.86
N LYS A 494 -13.08 -16.14 5.83
CA LYS A 494 -12.37 -15.53 4.71
C LYS A 494 -10.92 -15.25 5.07
N TYR A 495 -10.01 -15.61 4.18
CA TYR A 495 -8.59 -15.28 4.25
C TYR A 495 -8.14 -14.63 2.94
N ALA A 496 -7.07 -13.85 2.97
CA ALA A 496 -6.50 -13.17 1.82
C ALA A 496 -4.98 -13.36 1.77
N PRO A 497 -4.39 -13.68 0.60
CA PRO A 497 -2.95 -13.69 0.43
C PRO A 497 -2.36 -12.32 0.75
N PHE A 498 -1.29 -12.31 1.52
CA PHE A 498 -0.77 -11.08 2.10
C PHE A 498 0.76 -11.08 2.12
N TYR A 499 1.34 -9.98 1.65
CA TYR A 499 2.76 -9.70 1.84
C TYR A 499 2.89 -8.76 3.04
N GLY A 500 3.48 -9.28 4.12
CA GLY A 500 3.57 -8.60 5.41
C GLY A 500 4.40 -7.31 5.44
N HIS A 501 5.18 -7.04 4.39
CA HIS A 501 6.19 -5.96 4.39
C HIS A 501 7.10 -6.02 5.62
N ASN A 502 7.45 -7.24 6.03
CA ASN A 502 8.35 -7.48 7.16
C ASN A 502 9.30 -8.63 6.85
N THR A 503 10.07 -8.45 5.78
CA THR A 503 11.03 -9.39 5.26
C THR A 503 12.21 -9.49 6.22
N GLY A 504 12.41 -10.65 6.81
CA GLY A 504 13.52 -10.98 7.67
C GLY A 504 14.76 -11.40 6.89
N ARG A 505 15.94 -11.13 7.47
CA ARG A 505 17.23 -11.59 6.95
C ARG A 505 17.37 -13.12 6.95
N LYS A 506 16.70 -13.82 7.88
CA LYS A 506 16.74 -15.27 8.02
C LYS A 506 15.37 -15.83 7.65
N ALA A 507 15.38 -16.93 6.89
CA ALA A 507 14.16 -17.66 6.60
C ALA A 507 13.63 -18.40 7.86
N VAL A 508 12.33 -18.71 7.87
CA VAL A 508 11.74 -19.67 8.81
C VAL A 508 12.46 -21.00 8.65
N GLN A 509 12.93 -21.57 9.76
CA GLN A 509 13.71 -22.82 9.76
C GLN A 509 12.81 -24.01 9.39
N CYS A 510 13.38 -25.04 8.73
CA CYS A 510 12.65 -26.21 8.27
C CYS A 510 11.85 -26.86 9.39
N GLU A 511 12.48 -27.09 10.54
CA GLU A 511 11.86 -27.67 11.73
C GLU A 511 10.64 -26.87 12.18
N ASN A 512 10.76 -25.54 12.26
CA ASN A 512 9.69 -24.66 12.70
C ASN A 512 8.53 -24.62 11.70
N CYS A 513 8.84 -24.52 10.39
CA CYS A 513 7.82 -24.47 9.35
C CYS A 513 7.05 -25.79 9.24
N HIS A 514 7.78 -26.93 9.28
CA HIS A 514 7.20 -28.24 9.03
C HIS A 514 6.54 -28.88 10.25
N SER A 515 6.94 -28.50 11.48
CA SER A 515 6.30 -28.99 12.71
C SER A 515 5.15 -28.11 13.21
N THR A 516 5.09 -26.83 12.83
CA THR A 516 4.07 -25.90 13.33
C THR A 516 2.80 -25.98 12.48
N LEU A 517 1.75 -26.62 13.01
CA LEU A 517 0.47 -26.81 12.33
C LEU A 517 -0.28 -25.50 12.00
N PHE A 518 0.09 -24.39 12.63
CA PHE A 518 -0.46 -23.08 12.32
C PHE A 518 -0.16 -22.63 10.88
N PHE A 519 1.05 -22.90 10.36
CA PHE A 519 1.39 -22.62 8.95
C PHE A 519 0.49 -23.38 7.99
N TYR A 520 0.04 -24.57 8.39
CA TYR A 520 -0.90 -25.39 7.62
C TYR A 520 -2.37 -25.07 7.89
N GLY A 521 -2.67 -23.99 8.61
CA GLY A 521 -4.03 -23.48 8.80
C GLY A 521 -4.84 -24.18 9.89
N PHE A 522 -4.22 -24.87 10.84
CA PHE A 522 -4.95 -25.50 11.97
C PHE A 522 -5.02 -24.63 13.23
N GLY A 523 -4.58 -23.38 13.18
CA GLY A 523 -4.46 -22.55 14.39
C GLY A 523 -3.43 -23.14 15.34
N ASP A 524 -3.72 -23.18 16.65
CA ASP A 524 -2.78 -23.64 17.67
C ASP A 524 -2.42 -25.14 17.59
N GLY A 525 -3.14 -25.92 16.77
CA GLY A 525 -2.79 -27.31 16.47
C GLY A 525 -2.93 -28.25 17.67
N LEU A 526 -3.94 -28.04 18.52
CA LEU A 526 -4.21 -28.86 19.69
C LEU A 526 -4.86 -30.18 19.28
N PHE A 527 -4.17 -31.29 19.51
CA PHE A 527 -4.68 -32.63 19.22
C PHE A 527 -5.22 -33.32 20.47
N SER A 528 -6.41 -33.90 20.36
CA SER A 528 -7.01 -34.79 21.36
C SER A 528 -7.05 -36.21 20.82
N ALA A 529 -6.33 -37.11 21.50
CA ALA A 529 -6.31 -38.54 21.17
C ALA A 529 -7.55 -39.31 21.65
N GLN A 530 -8.43 -38.69 22.44
CA GLN A 530 -9.65 -39.35 22.92
C GLN A 530 -10.69 -39.49 21.81
N ASP A 531 -10.72 -38.52 20.90
CA ASP A 531 -11.73 -38.35 19.86
C ASP A 531 -11.11 -38.01 18.50
N ASP A 532 -9.79 -38.17 18.33
CA ASP A 532 -9.06 -37.88 17.09
C ASP A 532 -9.37 -36.48 16.51
N THR A 533 -9.42 -35.48 17.39
CA THR A 533 -9.78 -34.10 17.06
C THR A 533 -8.53 -33.21 17.05
N LEU A 534 -8.32 -32.47 15.96
CA LEU A 534 -7.31 -31.42 15.84
C LEU A 534 -8.00 -30.06 15.78
N THR A 535 -7.62 -29.17 16.69
CA THR A 535 -8.36 -27.93 16.95
C THR A 535 -7.44 -26.82 17.49
N SER A 536 -8.02 -25.73 18.00
CA SER A 536 -7.30 -24.53 18.44
C SER A 536 -7.87 -23.99 19.76
N ALA A 537 -7.09 -23.18 20.50
CA ALA A 537 -7.56 -22.56 21.73
C ALA A 537 -8.55 -21.41 21.44
N VAL A 538 -8.43 -20.78 20.27
CA VAL A 538 -9.28 -19.66 19.87
C VAL A 538 -10.61 -20.17 19.30
N ARG A 539 -11.54 -20.51 20.22
CA ARG A 539 -12.88 -20.99 19.90
C ARG A 539 -13.81 -19.86 19.46
N CYS A 540 -14.79 -20.20 18.65
CA CYS A 540 -15.84 -19.30 18.19
C CYS A 540 -17.13 -20.11 18.00
N ASP A 541 -18.18 -19.73 18.70
CA ASP A 541 -19.46 -20.46 18.71
C ASP A 541 -20.22 -20.32 17.37
N ASN A 542 -20.03 -19.18 16.70
CA ASN A 542 -20.65 -18.87 15.41
C ASN A 542 -19.78 -19.28 14.21
N CYS A 543 -18.67 -20.00 14.43
CA CYS A 543 -17.71 -20.34 13.39
C CYS A 543 -17.75 -21.83 13.02
N PRO A 544 -17.53 -22.17 11.73
CA PRO A 544 -17.52 -23.56 11.29
C PRO A 544 -16.19 -24.29 11.58
N VAL A 545 -15.16 -23.55 11.97
CA VAL A 545 -13.84 -23.97 12.43
C VAL A 545 -13.39 -22.97 13.51
N PRO A 546 -12.38 -23.26 14.34
CA PRO A 546 -11.84 -22.27 15.28
C PRO A 546 -11.46 -20.96 14.57
N LEU A 547 -11.54 -19.83 15.29
CA LEU A 547 -11.47 -18.50 14.69
C LEU A 547 -10.16 -18.26 13.93
N ASN A 548 -9.05 -18.78 14.47
CA ASN A 548 -7.71 -18.69 13.90
C ASN A 548 -7.34 -19.84 12.95
N SER A 549 -8.31 -20.62 12.49
CA SER A 549 -8.08 -21.81 11.66
C SER A 549 -8.71 -21.67 10.26
N ILE A 550 -8.06 -22.28 9.28
CA ILE A 550 -8.60 -22.57 7.95
C ILE A 550 -9.29 -23.93 7.96
N TYR A 551 -8.74 -24.88 8.73
CA TYR A 551 -9.19 -26.27 8.79
C TYR A 551 -9.39 -26.73 10.24
N ALA A 552 -10.17 -27.80 10.39
CA ALA A 552 -10.24 -28.57 11.63
C ALA A 552 -10.30 -30.07 11.31
N VAL A 553 -9.90 -30.92 12.26
CA VAL A 553 -10.20 -32.36 12.22
C VAL A 553 -11.10 -32.64 13.41
N GLU A 554 -12.27 -33.22 13.18
CA GLU A 554 -13.19 -33.61 14.24
C GLU A 554 -13.55 -35.08 14.07
N ASN A 555 -13.34 -35.91 15.10
CA ASN A 555 -13.62 -37.35 15.02
C ASN A 555 -12.92 -38.00 13.81
N GLY A 556 -11.66 -37.64 13.58
CA GLY A 556 -10.85 -38.09 12.44
C GLY A 556 -11.26 -37.53 11.06
N LYS A 557 -12.29 -36.67 10.98
CA LYS A 557 -12.78 -36.11 9.71
C LYS A 557 -12.24 -34.70 9.47
N PHE A 558 -11.52 -34.54 8.36
CA PHE A 558 -11.03 -33.24 7.91
C PHE A 558 -12.18 -32.34 7.44
N LYS A 559 -12.24 -31.12 7.96
CA LYS A 559 -13.21 -30.08 7.59
C LYS A 559 -12.48 -28.85 7.05
N SER A 560 -12.92 -28.38 5.89
CA SER A 560 -12.51 -27.09 5.30
C SER A 560 -13.75 -26.23 5.08
N LYS A 561 -13.93 -25.21 5.92
CA LYS A 561 -15.04 -24.26 5.82
C LYS A 561 -14.58 -22.81 5.67
N SER A 562 -13.29 -22.62 5.43
CA SER A 562 -12.67 -21.35 5.09
C SER A 562 -12.36 -21.30 3.59
N ASP A 563 -12.21 -20.11 3.04
CA ASP A 563 -11.82 -19.90 1.64
C ASP A 563 -10.93 -18.65 1.49
N ILE A 564 -10.28 -18.53 0.33
CA ILE A 564 -9.39 -17.43 0.00
C ILE A 564 -10.10 -16.46 -0.96
N VAL A 565 -10.18 -15.17 -0.59
CA VAL A 565 -11.03 -14.17 -1.27
C VAL A 565 -10.61 -13.90 -2.72
N ARG A 566 -9.31 -14.01 -3.04
CA ARG A 566 -8.79 -13.70 -4.37
C ARG A 566 -9.15 -14.76 -5.41
N SER A 567 -9.45 -14.31 -6.63
CA SER A 567 -9.66 -15.20 -7.77
C SER A 567 -8.39 -16.02 -8.05
N GLY A 568 -8.56 -17.30 -8.37
CA GLY A 568 -7.45 -18.24 -8.59
C GLY A 568 -6.72 -18.72 -7.33
N SER A 569 -7.02 -18.16 -6.16
CA SER A 569 -6.48 -18.62 -4.87
C SER A 569 -7.30 -19.75 -4.26
N SER A 570 -6.66 -20.58 -3.44
CA SER A 570 -7.34 -21.64 -2.70
C SER A 570 -6.61 -22.02 -1.41
N PRO A 571 -7.31 -22.60 -0.43
CA PRO A 571 -6.65 -23.30 0.67
C PRO A 571 -5.77 -24.45 0.12
N LEU A 572 -4.74 -24.84 0.87
CA LEU A 572 -4.01 -26.10 0.65
C LEU A 572 -4.95 -27.31 0.75
N SER A 573 -4.72 -28.33 -0.06
CA SER A 573 -5.42 -29.61 0.05
C SER A 573 -4.86 -30.48 1.17
N ARG A 574 -5.65 -31.44 1.65
CA ARG A 574 -5.19 -32.44 2.64
C ARG A 574 -3.90 -33.15 2.18
N ASN A 575 -3.81 -33.50 0.90
CA ASN A 575 -2.65 -34.20 0.36
C ASN A 575 -1.40 -33.31 0.35
N GLU A 576 -1.54 -32.02 0.09
CA GLU A 576 -0.41 -31.08 0.15
C GLU A 576 0.08 -30.89 1.58
N ILE A 577 -0.85 -30.76 2.54
CA ILE A 577 -0.52 -30.67 3.97
C ILE A 577 0.22 -31.93 4.43
N VAL A 578 -0.32 -33.12 4.13
CA VAL A 578 0.30 -34.40 4.54
C VAL A 578 1.70 -34.53 3.94
N LYS A 579 1.87 -34.26 2.64
CA LYS A 579 3.19 -34.30 1.99
C LYS A 579 4.20 -33.35 2.65
N ALA A 580 3.76 -32.13 3.01
CA ALA A 580 4.63 -31.16 3.66
C ALA A 580 5.02 -31.59 5.08
N VAL A 581 4.06 -32.10 5.87
CA VAL A 581 4.32 -32.60 7.23
C VAL A 581 5.17 -33.87 7.21
N ASP A 582 5.01 -34.76 6.24
CA ASP A 582 5.76 -36.02 6.12
C ASP A 582 7.29 -35.81 6.04
N VAL A 583 7.74 -34.65 5.55
CA VAL A 583 9.17 -34.27 5.51
C VAL A 583 9.79 -34.22 6.91
N MET A 584 8.98 -34.08 7.97
CA MET A 584 9.46 -34.15 9.36
C MET A 584 10.17 -35.46 9.69
N LYS A 585 9.86 -36.57 9.00
CA LYS A 585 10.58 -37.84 9.16
C LYS A 585 12.08 -37.71 8.86
N CYS A 586 12.45 -36.77 8.01
CA CYS A 586 13.83 -36.48 7.65
C CYS A 586 14.40 -35.29 8.45
N ILE A 587 13.60 -34.24 8.66
CA ILE A 587 14.06 -32.97 9.29
C ILE A 587 14.59 -33.18 10.71
N VAL A 588 14.06 -34.16 11.45
CA VAL A 588 14.54 -34.49 12.81
C VAL A 588 16.05 -34.84 12.83
N CYS A 589 16.58 -35.38 11.73
CA CYS A 589 17.99 -35.75 11.59
C CYS A 589 18.78 -34.86 10.62
N HIS A 590 18.11 -34.20 9.67
CA HIS A 590 18.70 -33.38 8.61
C HIS A 590 18.11 -31.97 8.65
N SER A 591 18.80 -31.03 9.30
CA SER A 591 18.29 -29.66 9.41
C SER A 591 18.54 -28.86 8.13
N GLU A 592 18.20 -27.56 8.13
CA GLU A 592 18.45 -26.65 7.01
C GLU A 592 19.91 -26.57 6.57
N LYS A 593 20.85 -26.88 7.48
CA LYS A 593 22.30 -26.92 7.18
C LYS A 593 22.66 -28.06 6.22
N ASP A 594 21.78 -29.04 6.11
CA ASP A 594 21.89 -30.19 5.23
C ASP A 594 21.00 -30.05 3.97
N SER A 595 20.69 -28.81 3.55
CA SER A 595 19.87 -28.47 2.37
C SER A 595 20.24 -29.25 1.10
N LYS A 596 21.50 -29.66 0.95
CA LYS A 596 21.98 -30.54 -0.13
C LYS A 596 21.23 -31.88 -0.24
N TYR A 597 20.68 -32.43 0.85
CA TYR A 597 19.91 -33.67 0.80
C TYR A 597 18.47 -33.46 0.31
N TYR A 598 18.01 -32.20 0.27
CA TYR A 598 16.67 -31.81 -0.12
C TYR A 598 16.57 -31.28 -1.55
N GLN A 599 17.58 -31.50 -2.40
CA GLN A 599 17.61 -30.99 -3.78
C GLN A 599 16.87 -31.87 -4.79
N GLN A 600 16.41 -33.04 -4.34
CA GLN A 600 15.66 -34.01 -5.14
C GLN A 600 14.51 -34.56 -4.32
N ASP A 601 13.51 -35.12 -4.99
CA ASP A 601 12.38 -35.75 -4.32
C ASP A 601 12.85 -36.88 -3.38
N ILE A 602 12.24 -36.94 -2.20
CA ILE A 602 12.55 -37.94 -1.18
C ILE A 602 11.82 -39.24 -1.52
N ASP A 603 12.58 -40.26 -1.91
CA ASP A 603 12.10 -41.64 -2.01
C ASP A 603 12.17 -42.29 -0.62
N TYR A 604 11.09 -42.14 0.14
CA TYR A 604 11.01 -42.70 1.49
C TYR A 604 11.19 -44.21 1.50
N GLU A 605 10.66 -44.96 0.53
CA GLU A 605 10.79 -46.42 0.53
C GLU A 605 12.25 -46.84 0.37
N LYS A 606 12.99 -46.17 -0.51
CA LYS A 606 14.40 -46.47 -0.71
C LYS A 606 15.27 -46.02 0.47
N ILE A 607 15.11 -44.77 0.92
CA ILE A 607 15.99 -44.15 1.92
C ILE A 607 15.76 -44.81 3.28
N LEU A 608 14.50 -44.98 3.69
CA LEU A 608 14.18 -45.54 5.00
C LEU A 608 14.53 -47.04 5.14
N ASN A 609 14.79 -47.74 4.03
CA ASN A 609 15.21 -49.14 4.05
C ASN A 609 16.72 -49.36 3.89
N ASP A 610 17.52 -48.29 3.74
CA ASP A 610 18.97 -48.41 3.64
C ASP A 610 19.63 -48.76 4.99
N ASP A 611 20.88 -49.18 4.95
CA ASP A 611 21.62 -49.62 6.14
C ASP A 611 21.86 -48.49 7.17
N VAL A 612 21.70 -47.22 6.76
CA VAL A 612 21.92 -46.04 7.60
C VAL A 612 20.64 -45.67 8.35
N HIS A 613 19.49 -45.63 7.68
CA HIS A 613 18.22 -45.14 8.23
C HIS A 613 17.40 -46.25 8.89
N LYS A 614 17.44 -47.47 8.36
CA LYS A 614 16.65 -48.61 8.86
C LYS A 614 16.79 -48.86 10.37
N PRO A 615 17.96 -48.66 11.02
CA PRO A 615 18.08 -48.77 12.48
C PRO A 615 17.25 -47.76 13.28
N PHE A 616 16.91 -46.61 12.69
CA PHE A 616 16.24 -45.48 13.37
C PHE A 616 14.70 -45.49 13.26
N ILE A 617 14.11 -46.46 12.55
CA ILE A 617 12.66 -46.52 12.25
C ILE A 617 11.90 -47.39 13.26
N ARG A 618 12.61 -48.01 14.20
CA ARG A 618 12.05 -48.98 15.16
C ARG A 618 11.36 -48.35 16.35
#